data_AF-A0A832CBU2-F1
#
_entry.id   AF-A0A832CBU2-F1
#
_cell.length_a   1.000
_cell.length_b   1.000
_cell.length_c   1.000
_cell.angle_alpha   90.00
_cell.angle_beta   90.00
_cell.angle_gamma   90.00
#
_symmetry.space_group_name_H-M   'P 1'
#
loop_
_entity.id
_entity.type
_entity.pdbx_description
1 polymer ?
#
loop_
_entity_poly.entity_id
_entity_poly.type
_entity_poly.pdbx_seq_one_letter_code
_entity_poly.pdbx_strand_id
1 'polypeptide(L)'
;MRKRTEEVIATLPSFTRSIAEEVKKGVSPRVAMIKLCEGRSFNASFDRLLHRLASYLKVGCPIAGALSCVEGPWIAKVSLELLDRSEMMGADPKSLDFLSDLVANMFLGHKSMGSQTRFFVVMSYVNTLLLAFSISIVVEIVARLFTRVAEAVTIINMPLGMSFISGEQLNLLIVVAYTAVVYNSYLLGLLGGKVSNGGSIVDGLLSSTVCTVLSMFGILLFKDLGFIRALTLWGQ
;
A
#
# COMPACT_ATOMS: atom_id res chain seq x y z
N MET A 1 14.04 -0.96 -10.96
CA MET A 1 13.13 -1.82 -11.76
C MET A 1 11.67 -1.37 -11.68
N ARG A 2 11.09 -1.19 -10.48
CA ARG A 2 9.66 -0.83 -10.29
C ARG A 2 9.18 0.40 -11.08
N LYS A 3 9.94 1.51 -11.12
CA LYS A 3 9.61 2.68 -11.96
C LYS A 3 9.49 2.36 -13.46
N ARG A 4 10.41 1.56 -14.01
CA ARG A 4 10.35 1.15 -15.44
C ARG A 4 9.13 0.28 -15.72
N THR A 5 8.78 -0.61 -14.80
CA THR A 5 7.57 -1.44 -14.88
C THR A 5 6.32 -0.57 -14.86
N GLU A 6 6.21 0.37 -13.92
CA GLU A 6 5.08 1.30 -13.81
C GLU A 6 4.95 2.19 -15.06
N GLU A 7 6.06 2.67 -15.61
CA GLU A 7 6.10 3.43 -16.87
C GLU A 7 5.55 2.62 -18.05
N VAL A 8 6.00 1.37 -18.21
CA VAL A 8 5.52 0.45 -19.27
C VAL A 8 4.03 0.17 -19.13
N ILE A 9 3.55 -0.03 -17.90
CA ILE A 9 2.15 -0.28 -17.61
C ILE A 9 1.29 0.97 -17.90
N ALA A 10 1.80 2.16 -17.58
CA ALA A 10 1.09 3.42 -17.82
C ALA A 10 0.97 3.77 -19.30
N THR A 11 1.93 3.38 -20.14
CA THR A 11 1.87 3.61 -21.59
C THR A 11 1.02 2.58 -22.33
N LEU A 12 0.76 1.43 -21.73
CA LEU A 12 0.06 0.30 -22.34
C LEU A 12 -1.34 0.65 -22.90
N PRO A 13 -2.20 1.40 -22.18
CA PRO A 13 -3.51 1.79 -22.71
C PRO A 13 -3.41 2.72 -23.93
N SER A 14 -2.44 3.65 -23.91
CA SER A 14 -2.23 4.56 -25.05
C SER A 14 -1.71 3.82 -26.29
N PHE A 15 -0.93 2.77 -26.09
CA PHE A 15 -0.44 1.90 -27.13
C PHE A 15 -1.55 1.03 -27.74
N THR A 16 -2.34 0.32 -26.92
CA THR A 16 -3.45 -0.50 -27.42
C THR A 16 -4.52 0.32 -28.12
N ARG A 17 -4.81 1.53 -27.62
CA ARG A 17 -5.67 2.51 -28.30
C ARG A 17 -5.14 2.88 -29.68
N SER A 18 -3.83 3.15 -29.80
CA SER A 18 -3.20 3.50 -31.07
C SER A 18 -3.26 2.36 -32.08
N ILE A 19 -3.15 1.11 -31.61
CA ILE A 19 -3.32 -0.07 -32.47
C ILE A 19 -4.77 -0.22 -32.94
N ALA A 20 -5.75 -0.05 -32.04
CA ALA A 20 -7.15 -0.11 -32.41
C ALA A 20 -7.49 0.95 -33.49
N GLU A 21 -6.95 2.16 -33.36
CA GLU A 21 -7.11 3.23 -34.36
C GLU A 21 -6.46 2.90 -35.72
N GLU A 22 -5.31 2.23 -35.75
CA GLU A 22 -4.71 1.77 -37.01
C GLU A 22 -5.49 0.60 -37.63
N VAL A 23 -6.07 -0.28 -36.82
CA VAL A 23 -6.86 -1.41 -37.33
C VAL A 23 -8.22 -0.96 -37.86
N LYS A 24 -8.81 0.10 -37.31
CA LYS A 24 -9.98 0.78 -37.92
C LYS A 24 -9.69 1.28 -39.34
N LYS A 25 -8.43 1.57 -39.67
CA LYS A 25 -7.99 1.97 -41.02
C LYS A 25 -7.74 0.77 -41.93
N GLY A 26 -7.97 -0.46 -41.46
CA GLY A 26 -7.76 -1.70 -42.22
C GLY A 26 -6.33 -2.25 -42.15
N VAL A 27 -5.48 -1.75 -41.24
CA VAL A 27 -4.11 -2.25 -41.06
C VAL A 27 -4.12 -3.44 -40.11
N SER A 28 -3.37 -4.51 -40.41
CA SER A 28 -3.23 -5.64 -39.49
C SER A 28 -2.50 -5.24 -38.19
N PRO A 29 -2.82 -5.84 -37.03
CA PRO A 29 -2.17 -5.53 -35.76
C PRO A 29 -0.64 -5.59 -35.79
N ARG A 30 -0.03 -6.57 -36.49
CA ARG A 30 1.42 -6.63 -36.69
C ARG A 30 1.98 -5.41 -37.40
N VAL A 31 1.37 -5.01 -38.51
CA VAL A 31 1.84 -3.88 -39.30
C VAL A 31 1.62 -2.58 -38.53
N ALA A 32 0.52 -2.47 -37.79
CA ALA A 32 0.26 -1.36 -36.89
C ALA A 32 1.34 -1.25 -35.80
N MET A 33 1.78 -2.35 -35.20
CA MET A 33 2.88 -2.35 -34.22
C MET A 33 4.19 -1.86 -34.81
N ILE A 34 4.56 -2.34 -36.00
CA ILE A 34 5.80 -1.92 -36.69
C ILE A 34 5.74 -0.42 -37.02
N LYS A 35 4.61 0.03 -37.58
CA LYS A 35 4.39 1.44 -37.94
C LYS A 35 4.41 2.36 -36.71
N LEU A 36 3.81 1.93 -35.59
CA LEU A 36 3.84 2.69 -34.34
C LEU A 36 5.24 2.75 -33.72
N CYS A 37 6.04 1.69 -33.87
CA CYS A 37 7.43 1.67 -33.43
C CYS A 37 8.30 2.70 -34.18
N GLU A 38 8.03 2.93 -35.47
CA GLU A 38 8.80 3.83 -36.33
C GLU A 38 8.27 5.28 -36.29
N GLY A 39 6.96 5.45 -36.12
CA GLY A 39 6.31 6.77 -36.22
C GLY A 39 6.02 7.47 -34.89
N ARG A 40 6.11 6.79 -33.74
CA ARG A 40 5.73 7.38 -32.45
C ARG A 40 6.59 6.88 -31.28
N SER A 41 7.16 7.81 -30.52
CA SER A 41 7.77 7.52 -29.22
C SER A 41 6.73 7.64 -28.11
N PHE A 42 6.58 6.61 -27.27
CA PHE A 42 5.72 6.66 -26.09
C PHE A 42 6.53 7.02 -24.84
N ASN A 43 7.52 6.18 -24.52
CA ASN A 43 8.40 6.34 -23.37
C ASN A 43 9.67 5.51 -23.60
N ALA A 44 10.86 6.03 -23.27
CA ALA A 44 12.14 5.35 -23.44
C ALA A 44 12.20 3.92 -22.86
N SER A 45 11.42 3.62 -21.81
CA SER A 45 11.30 2.27 -21.24
C SER A 45 10.44 1.34 -22.12
N PHE A 46 9.31 1.84 -22.61
CA PHE A 46 8.37 1.11 -23.46
C PHE A 46 8.89 0.97 -24.89
N ASP A 47 9.50 2.02 -25.44
CA ASP A 47 10.03 2.07 -26.80
C ASP A 47 11.16 1.05 -26.99
N ARG A 48 11.99 0.83 -25.97
CA ARG A 48 13.00 -0.25 -25.99
C ARG A 48 12.38 -1.63 -26.07
N LEU A 49 11.28 -1.86 -25.36
CA LEU A 49 10.53 -3.11 -25.40
C LEU A 49 9.87 -3.28 -26.77
N LEU A 50 9.25 -2.21 -27.28
CA LEU A 50 8.58 -2.19 -28.57
C LEU A 50 9.57 -2.40 -29.74
N HIS A 51 10.77 -1.80 -29.69
CA HIS A 51 11.82 -2.01 -30.70
C HIS A 51 12.30 -3.46 -30.74
N ARG A 52 12.47 -4.11 -29.58
CA ARG A 52 12.79 -5.54 -29.53
C ARG A 52 11.66 -6.35 -30.15
N LEU A 53 10.40 -6.12 -29.75
CA LEU A 53 9.26 -6.83 -30.33
C LEU A 53 9.14 -6.60 -31.84
N ALA A 54 9.27 -5.36 -32.31
CA ALA A 54 9.22 -5.02 -33.73
C ALA A 54 10.32 -5.72 -34.53
N SER A 55 11.53 -5.89 -33.97
CA SER A 55 12.61 -6.63 -34.62
C SER A 55 12.27 -8.11 -34.84
N TYR A 56 11.63 -8.77 -33.87
CA TYR A 56 11.16 -10.16 -34.01
C TYR A 56 9.97 -10.28 -34.95
N LEU A 57 9.06 -9.29 -34.96
CA LEU A 57 7.90 -9.27 -35.85
C LEU A 57 8.30 -9.08 -37.31
N LYS A 58 9.34 -8.27 -37.59
CA LYS A 58 9.90 -8.10 -38.94
C LYS A 58 10.51 -9.39 -39.51
N VAL A 59 10.97 -10.29 -38.65
CA VAL A 59 11.52 -11.61 -39.04
C VAL A 59 10.41 -12.66 -39.26
N GLY A 60 9.13 -12.28 -39.07
CA GLY A 60 7.99 -13.16 -39.29
C GLY A 60 7.60 -14.03 -38.09
N CYS A 61 8.21 -13.82 -36.92
CA CYS A 61 7.79 -14.50 -35.69
C CYS A 61 6.41 -14.02 -35.24
N PRO A 62 5.57 -14.92 -34.68
CA PRO A 62 4.32 -14.54 -34.04
C PRO A 62 4.57 -13.70 -32.78
N ILE A 63 3.58 -12.86 -32.40
CA ILE A 63 3.72 -11.95 -31.26
C ILE A 63 3.95 -12.75 -29.97
N ALA A 64 3.26 -13.89 -29.79
CA ALA A 64 3.49 -14.80 -28.66
C ALA A 64 4.94 -15.32 -28.60
N GLY A 65 5.55 -15.65 -29.75
CA GLY A 65 6.94 -16.12 -29.82
C GLY A 65 7.95 -15.03 -29.46
N ALA A 66 7.71 -13.80 -29.93
CA ALA A 66 8.55 -12.64 -29.59
C ALA A 66 8.46 -12.28 -28.09
N LEU A 67 7.31 -12.52 -27.47
CA LEU A 67 7.04 -12.23 -26.06
C LEU A 67 7.82 -13.13 -25.08
N SER A 68 8.09 -14.37 -25.50
CA SER A 68 8.92 -15.34 -24.76
C SER A 68 10.36 -14.84 -24.59
N CYS A 69 10.86 -14.10 -25.56
CA CYS A 69 12.24 -13.61 -25.62
C CYS A 69 12.43 -12.24 -24.94
N VAL A 70 11.35 -11.58 -24.52
CA VAL A 70 11.39 -10.23 -23.98
C VAL A 70 10.93 -10.21 -22.51
N GLU A 71 11.81 -9.69 -21.65
CA GLU A 71 11.45 -9.39 -20.26
C GLU A 71 10.51 -8.18 -20.20
N GLY A 72 9.36 -8.34 -19.56
CA GLY A 72 8.35 -7.30 -19.43
C GLY A 72 7.35 -7.60 -18.33
N PRO A 73 6.58 -6.58 -17.88
CA PRO A 73 5.55 -6.77 -16.86
C PRO A 73 4.48 -7.77 -17.31
N TRP A 74 3.98 -8.59 -16.40
CA TRP A 74 2.92 -9.58 -16.67
C TRP A 74 1.72 -8.98 -17.41
N ILE A 75 1.25 -7.81 -16.98
CA ILE A 75 0.07 -7.15 -17.57
C ILE A 75 0.32 -6.75 -19.04
N ALA A 76 1.56 -6.36 -19.37
CA ALA A 76 1.97 -6.06 -20.74
C ALA A 76 2.01 -7.33 -21.57
N LYS A 77 2.50 -8.44 -21.01
CA LYS A 77 2.51 -9.73 -21.70
C LYS A 77 1.10 -10.20 -22.05
N VAL A 78 0.19 -10.18 -21.09
CA VAL A 78 -1.22 -10.54 -21.32
C VAL A 78 -1.88 -9.69 -22.39
N SER A 79 -1.64 -8.37 -22.35
CA SER A 79 -2.21 -7.47 -23.36
C SER A 79 -1.73 -7.77 -24.78
N LEU A 80 -0.45 -8.14 -24.93
CA LEU A 80 0.17 -8.47 -26.21
C LEU A 80 -0.23 -9.88 -26.69
N GLU A 81 -0.43 -10.83 -25.78
CA GLU A 81 -0.96 -12.15 -26.11
C GLU A 81 -2.41 -12.08 -26.59
N LEU A 82 -3.25 -11.29 -25.92
CA LEU A 82 -4.62 -11.02 -26.37
C LEU A 82 -4.65 -10.34 -27.73
N LEU A 83 -3.67 -9.46 -28.00
CA LEU A 83 -3.52 -8.82 -29.31
C LEU A 83 -3.18 -9.84 -30.41
N ASP A 84 -2.26 -10.78 -30.15
CA ASP A 84 -1.91 -11.88 -31.08
C ASP A 84 -3.13 -12.76 -31.39
N ARG A 85 -3.90 -13.12 -30.36
CA ARG A 85 -5.15 -13.89 -30.53
C ARG A 85 -6.18 -13.12 -31.34
N SER A 86 -6.29 -11.81 -31.12
CA SER A 86 -7.17 -10.96 -31.92
C SER A 86 -6.75 -10.92 -33.39
N GLU A 87 -5.44 -10.93 -33.68
CA GLU A 87 -4.93 -11.00 -35.05
C GLU A 87 -5.27 -12.34 -35.72
N MET A 88 -5.08 -13.46 -35.02
CA MET A 88 -5.44 -14.79 -35.51
C MET A 88 -6.94 -14.94 -35.83
N MET A 89 -7.80 -14.20 -35.13
CA MET A 89 -9.25 -14.21 -35.30
C MET A 89 -9.75 -13.22 -36.37
N GLY A 90 -8.84 -12.56 -37.11
CA GLY A 90 -9.20 -11.63 -38.20
C GLY A 90 -9.27 -10.15 -37.82
N ALA A 91 -8.78 -9.78 -36.62
CA ALA A 91 -8.60 -8.39 -36.19
C ALA A 91 -9.83 -7.48 -36.38
N ASP A 92 -11.02 -7.95 -35.99
CA ASP A 92 -12.22 -7.13 -36.03
C ASP A 92 -12.04 -5.84 -35.19
N PRO A 93 -12.27 -4.63 -35.77
CA PRO A 93 -12.07 -3.36 -35.08
C PRO A 93 -12.82 -3.27 -33.73
N LYS A 94 -14.01 -3.87 -33.61
CA LYS A 94 -14.77 -3.87 -32.34
C LYS A 94 -14.07 -4.69 -31.25
N SER A 95 -13.46 -5.82 -31.62
CA SER A 95 -12.73 -6.67 -30.68
C SER A 95 -11.47 -5.98 -30.14
N LEU A 96 -10.82 -5.17 -30.98
CA LEU A 96 -9.64 -4.38 -30.58
C LEU A 96 -9.99 -3.14 -29.75
N ASP A 97 -11.11 -2.48 -30.05
CA ASP A 97 -11.63 -1.42 -29.17
C ASP A 97 -11.93 -1.99 -27.78
N PHE A 98 -12.60 -3.15 -27.70
CA PHE A 98 -12.84 -3.84 -26.43
C PHE A 98 -11.54 -4.21 -25.69
N LEU A 99 -10.52 -4.71 -26.41
CA LEU A 99 -9.21 -4.99 -25.83
C LEU A 99 -8.55 -3.71 -25.28
N SER A 100 -8.67 -2.59 -26.01
CA SER A 100 -8.12 -1.32 -25.57
C SER A 100 -8.78 -0.82 -24.29
N ASP A 101 -10.10 -0.97 -24.18
CA ASP A 101 -10.87 -0.61 -22.99
C ASP A 101 -10.57 -1.56 -21.82
N LEU A 102 -10.38 -2.86 -22.08
CA LEU A 102 -9.99 -3.84 -21.06
C LEU A 102 -8.62 -3.49 -20.45
N VAL A 103 -7.64 -3.15 -21.29
CA VAL A 103 -6.30 -2.74 -20.82
C VAL A 103 -6.36 -1.42 -20.06
N ALA A 104 -7.17 -0.46 -20.50
CA ALA A 104 -7.39 0.79 -19.78
C ALA A 104 -8.02 0.55 -18.40
N ASN A 105 -9.05 -0.29 -18.33
CA ASN A 105 -9.71 -0.66 -17.07
C ASN A 105 -8.77 -1.43 -16.13
N MET A 106 -7.97 -2.36 -16.66
CA MET A 106 -6.94 -3.04 -15.88
C MET A 106 -5.90 -2.07 -15.31
N PHE A 107 -5.45 -1.10 -16.11
CA PHE A 107 -4.52 -0.06 -15.64
C PHE A 107 -5.14 0.81 -14.54
N LEU A 108 -6.37 1.28 -14.74
CA LEU A 108 -7.10 2.07 -13.75
C LEU A 108 -7.33 1.29 -12.46
N GLY A 109 -7.69 0.01 -12.56
CA GLY A 109 -7.84 -0.90 -11.42
C GLY A 109 -6.54 -1.06 -10.64
N HIS A 110 -5.44 -1.34 -11.34
CA HIS A 110 -4.11 -1.45 -10.72
C HIS A 110 -3.66 -0.15 -10.05
N LYS A 111 -3.91 1.00 -10.70
CA LYS A 111 -3.59 2.33 -10.14
C LYS A 111 -4.45 2.64 -8.91
N SER A 112 -5.75 2.30 -8.94
CA SER A 112 -6.67 2.49 -7.82
C SER A 112 -6.28 1.64 -6.62
N MET A 113 -5.97 0.35 -6.83
CA MET A 113 -5.46 -0.53 -5.78
C MET A 113 -4.15 0.00 -5.18
N GLY A 114 -3.26 0.55 -6.00
CA GLY A 114 -2.03 1.20 -5.54
C GLY A 114 -2.27 2.44 -4.67
N SER A 115 -3.35 3.18 -4.91
CA SER A 115 -3.72 4.34 -4.09
C SER A 115 -4.34 3.93 -2.76
N GLN A 116 -5.25 2.94 -2.79
CA GLN A 116 -5.92 2.43 -1.59
C GLN A 116 -4.92 1.78 -0.61
N THR A 117 -3.95 1.04 -1.14
CA THR A 117 -2.87 0.43 -0.36
C THR A 117 -1.96 1.46 0.32
N ARG A 118 -1.67 2.59 -0.32
CA ARG A 118 -0.94 3.71 0.32
C ARG A 118 -1.75 4.36 1.43
N PHE A 119 -3.04 4.58 1.21
CA PHE A 119 -3.94 5.14 2.22
C PHE A 119 -4.03 4.22 3.46
N PHE A 120 -4.07 2.91 3.25
CA PHE A 120 -4.07 1.92 4.34
C PHE A 120 -2.82 1.98 5.21
N VAL A 121 -1.64 2.18 4.60
CA VAL A 121 -0.37 2.37 5.36
C VAL A 121 -0.43 3.61 6.23
N VAL A 122 -0.90 4.73 5.67
CA VAL A 122 -1.05 5.97 6.43
C VAL A 122 -2.02 5.79 7.61
N MET A 123 -3.15 5.13 7.38
CA MET A 123 -4.11 4.82 8.43
C MET A 123 -3.54 3.91 9.52
N SER A 124 -2.67 2.95 9.18
CA SER A 124 -1.99 2.11 10.18
C SER A 124 -1.07 2.93 11.08
N TYR A 125 -0.34 3.92 10.54
CA TYR A 125 0.47 4.83 11.34
C TYR A 125 -0.38 5.73 12.25
N VAL A 126 -1.46 6.30 11.71
CA VAL A 126 -2.39 7.14 12.50
C VAL A 126 -3.02 6.34 13.64
N ASN A 127 -3.45 5.10 13.37
CA ASN A 127 -4.04 4.23 14.39
C ASN A 127 -3.04 3.88 15.49
N THR A 128 -1.77 3.67 15.14
CA THR A 128 -0.70 3.40 16.10
C THR A 128 -0.49 4.58 17.06
N LEU A 129 -0.50 5.82 16.53
CA LEU A 129 -0.42 7.03 17.36
C LEU A 129 -1.65 7.23 18.24
N LEU A 130 -2.85 7.02 17.68
CA LEU A 130 -4.10 7.13 18.41
C LEU A 130 -4.17 6.13 19.59
N LEU A 131 -3.70 4.90 19.36
CA LEU A 131 -3.64 3.86 20.39
C LEU A 131 -2.70 4.25 21.53
N ALA A 132 -1.50 4.75 21.21
CA ALA A 132 -0.53 5.24 22.21
C ALA A 132 -1.09 6.42 23.02
N PHE A 133 -1.78 7.35 22.36
CA PHE A 133 -2.43 8.48 23.01
C PHE A 133 -3.56 8.04 23.95
N SER A 134 -4.47 7.20 23.47
CA SER A 134 -5.61 6.69 24.23
C SER A 134 -5.17 5.95 25.50
N ILE A 135 -4.20 5.03 25.37
CA ILE A 135 -3.70 4.27 26.52
C ILE A 135 -2.97 5.17 27.51
N SER A 136 -2.23 6.18 27.06
CA SER A 136 -1.58 7.14 27.96
C SER A 136 -2.60 7.94 28.78
N ILE A 137 -3.71 8.37 28.18
CA ILE A 137 -4.80 9.04 28.90
C ILE A 137 -5.45 8.11 29.92
N VAL A 138 -5.77 6.88 29.52
CA VAL A 138 -6.40 5.90 30.41
C VAL A 138 -5.50 5.62 31.62
N VAL A 139 -4.20 5.40 31.40
CA VAL A 139 -3.23 5.19 32.48
C VAL A 139 -3.20 6.37 33.44
N GLU A 140 -3.21 7.61 32.94
CA GLU A 140 -3.19 8.79 33.81
C GLU A 140 -4.49 8.98 34.61
N ILE A 141 -5.65 8.78 33.97
CA ILE A 141 -6.94 8.85 34.66
C ILE A 141 -6.99 7.80 35.77
N VAL A 142 -6.61 6.56 35.45
CA VAL A 142 -6.60 5.45 36.40
C VAL A 142 -5.64 5.76 37.57
N ALA A 143 -4.42 6.23 37.28
CA ALA A 143 -3.47 6.63 38.32
C ALA A 143 -4.03 7.72 39.24
N ARG A 144 -4.66 8.78 38.68
CA ARG A 144 -5.27 9.88 39.46
C ARG A 144 -6.46 9.44 40.31
N LEU A 145 -7.30 8.55 39.78
CA LEU A 145 -8.42 7.99 40.52
C LEU A 145 -7.91 7.19 41.72
N PHE A 146 -6.87 6.37 41.54
CA PHE A 146 -6.28 5.61 42.64
C PHE A 146 -5.58 6.49 43.68
N THR A 147 -4.83 7.52 43.28
CA THR A 147 -4.19 8.42 44.26
C THR A 147 -5.23 9.21 45.08
N ARG A 148 -6.27 9.74 44.44
CA ARG A 148 -7.35 10.47 45.14
C ARG A 148 -8.15 9.58 46.09
N VAL A 149 -8.40 8.33 45.70
CA VAL A 149 -9.07 7.35 46.57
C VAL A 149 -8.19 6.96 47.75
N ALA A 150 -6.88 6.74 47.53
CA ALA A 150 -5.95 6.44 48.60
C ALA A 150 -5.86 7.58 49.63
N GLU A 151 -5.75 8.83 49.18
CA GLU A 151 -5.75 10.02 50.04
C GLU A 151 -7.07 10.14 50.83
N ALA A 152 -8.22 9.99 50.16
CA ALA A 152 -9.53 10.07 50.81
C ALA A 152 -9.73 8.99 51.90
N VAL A 153 -9.22 7.77 51.70
CA VAL A 153 -9.32 6.68 52.67
C VAL A 153 -8.41 6.92 53.88
N THR A 154 -7.21 7.47 53.69
CA THR A 154 -6.30 7.81 54.80
C THR A 154 -6.85 8.91 55.71
N ILE A 155 -7.68 9.82 55.19
CA ILE A 155 -8.28 10.91 55.97
C ILE A 155 -9.50 10.41 56.79
N ILE A 156 -10.22 9.39 56.31
CA ILE A 156 -11.53 9.01 56.88
C ILE A 156 -11.44 7.74 57.77
N ASN A 157 -10.31 7.03 57.79
CA ASN A 157 -10.07 5.87 58.67
C ASN A 157 -11.22 4.84 58.66
N MET A 158 -11.86 4.66 57.50
CA MET A 158 -12.97 3.73 57.31
C MET A 158 -12.42 2.35 56.92
N PRO A 159 -12.79 1.27 57.64
CA PRO A 159 -12.39 -0.09 57.30
C PRO A 159 -13.32 -0.60 56.21
N LEU A 160 -13.23 -0.03 55.01
CA LEU A 160 -13.86 -0.62 53.84
C LEU A 160 -12.98 -1.80 53.45
N GLY A 161 -13.50 -3.02 53.59
CA GLY A 161 -12.89 -4.28 53.14
C GLY A 161 -12.74 -4.39 51.61
N MET A 162 -12.46 -3.27 50.94
CA MET A 162 -11.99 -3.21 49.57
C MET A 162 -10.47 -3.43 49.61
N SER A 163 -10.02 -4.53 49.02
CA SER A 163 -8.59 -4.75 48.75
C SER A 163 -8.14 -3.66 47.78
N PHE A 164 -7.59 -2.57 48.30
CA PHE A 164 -7.03 -1.52 47.46
C PHE A 164 -5.81 -2.08 46.74
N ILE A 165 -5.78 -1.84 45.44
CA ILE A 165 -4.65 -2.20 44.58
C ILE A 165 -3.41 -1.52 45.17
N SER A 166 -2.46 -2.33 45.64
CA SER A 166 -1.17 -1.84 46.14
C SER A 166 -0.44 -1.08 45.02
N GLY A 167 0.39 -0.09 45.35
CA GLY A 167 1.15 0.68 44.36
C GLY A 167 1.97 -0.21 43.41
N GLU A 168 2.33 -1.41 43.86
CA GLU A 168 2.99 -2.44 43.06
C GLU A 168 2.07 -3.03 41.97
N GLN A 169 0.78 -3.23 42.25
CA GLN A 169 -0.20 -3.70 41.27
C GLN A 169 -0.58 -2.62 40.25
N LEU A 170 -0.57 -1.34 40.65
CA LEU A 170 -0.72 -0.22 39.71
C LEU A 170 0.47 -0.17 38.72
N ASN A 171 1.69 -0.36 39.21
CA ASN A 171 2.88 -0.37 38.36
C ASN A 171 2.86 -1.55 37.37
N LEU A 172 2.42 -2.74 37.81
CA LEU A 172 2.21 -3.89 36.92
C LEU A 172 1.17 -3.59 35.82
N LEU A 173 0.05 -2.95 36.16
CA LEU A 173 -0.96 -2.56 35.18
C LEU A 173 -0.39 -1.62 34.11
N ILE A 174 0.41 -0.64 34.52
CA ILE A 174 1.07 0.32 33.63
C ILE A 174 2.03 -0.40 32.66
N VAL A 175 2.87 -1.29 33.18
CA VAL A 175 3.82 -2.07 32.36
C VAL A 175 3.11 -2.97 31.37
N VAL A 176 2.05 -3.66 31.79
CA VAL A 176 1.26 -4.53 30.90
C VAL A 176 0.54 -3.71 29.82
N ALA A 177 -0.02 -2.55 30.17
CA ALA A 177 -0.69 -1.68 29.20
C ALA A 177 0.27 -1.19 28.11
N TYR A 178 1.46 -0.72 28.48
CA TYR A 178 2.44 -0.23 27.49
C TYR A 178 3.05 -1.33 26.65
N THR A 179 3.31 -2.52 27.21
CA THR A 179 3.77 -3.67 26.41
C THR A 179 2.70 -4.10 25.41
N ALA A 180 1.42 -4.09 25.78
CA ALA A 180 0.31 -4.36 24.86
C ALA A 180 0.24 -3.35 23.70
N VAL A 181 0.53 -2.06 23.93
CA VAL A 181 0.63 -1.05 22.86
C VAL A 181 1.73 -1.41 21.87
N VAL A 182 2.91 -1.76 22.37
CA VAL A 182 4.08 -2.08 21.52
C VAL A 182 3.79 -3.30 20.64
N TYR A 183 3.20 -4.35 21.21
CA TYR A 183 2.79 -5.54 20.44
C TYR A 183 1.74 -5.21 19.38
N ASN A 184 0.70 -4.46 19.71
CA ASN A 184 -0.34 -4.07 18.75
C ASN A 184 0.24 -3.19 17.62
N SER A 185 1.13 -2.26 17.95
CA SER A 185 1.81 -1.39 16.99
C SER A 185 2.67 -2.20 16.00
N TYR A 186 3.39 -3.20 16.50
CA TYR A 186 4.19 -4.11 15.68
C TYR A 186 3.32 -4.91 14.69
N LEU A 187 2.21 -5.49 15.18
CA LEU A 187 1.28 -6.26 14.36
C LEU A 187 0.58 -5.38 13.31
N LEU A 188 0.16 -4.17 13.69
CA LEU A 188 -0.46 -3.19 12.78
C LEU A 188 0.51 -2.74 11.68
N GLY A 189 1.78 -2.50 12.00
CA GLY A 189 2.79 -2.15 11.00
C GLY A 189 3.12 -3.31 10.06
N LEU A 190 3.14 -4.55 10.56
CA LEU A 190 3.35 -5.74 9.75
C LEU A 190 2.16 -5.99 8.81
N LEU A 191 0.94 -5.83 9.31
CA LEU A 191 -0.29 -5.94 8.52
C LEU A 191 -0.37 -4.82 7.47
N GLY A 192 -0.08 -3.59 7.87
CA GLY A 192 -0.03 -2.42 6.99
C GLY A 192 0.96 -2.59 5.83
N GLY A 193 2.18 -3.06 6.12
CA GLY A 193 3.19 -3.25 5.08
C GLY A 193 2.91 -4.45 4.16
N LYS A 194 2.35 -5.55 4.70
CA LYS A 194 1.88 -6.68 3.87
C LYS A 194 0.81 -6.26 2.87
N VAL A 195 -0.18 -5.50 3.33
CA VAL A 195 -1.27 -4.99 2.49
C VAL A 195 -0.74 -4.01 1.46
N SER A 196 0.27 -3.21 1.80
CA SER A 196 0.83 -2.19 0.90
C SER A 196 1.55 -2.73 -0.32
N ASN A 197 2.43 -3.71 -0.11
CA ASN A 197 3.39 -4.16 -1.12
C ASN A 197 3.04 -5.51 -1.75
N GLY A 198 1.79 -5.98 -1.61
CA GLY A 198 1.30 -7.12 -2.39
C GLY A 198 1.69 -8.49 -1.80
N GLY A 199 1.76 -8.61 -0.47
CA GLY A 199 1.76 -9.91 0.21
C GLY A 199 3.11 -10.41 0.73
N SER A 200 4.23 -9.74 0.43
CA SER A 200 5.52 -10.13 1.00
C SER A 200 5.61 -9.76 2.49
N ILE A 201 5.95 -10.76 3.33
CA ILE A 201 6.15 -10.56 4.78
C ILE A 201 7.38 -9.67 5.04
N VAL A 202 8.39 -9.76 4.16
CA VAL A 202 9.67 -9.06 4.30
C VAL A 202 9.49 -7.54 4.14
N ASP A 203 8.63 -7.12 3.21
CA ASP A 203 8.30 -5.70 3.03
C ASP A 203 7.45 -5.15 4.18
N GLY A 204 6.71 -6.02 4.88
CA GLY A 204 5.98 -5.69 6.09
C GLY A 204 6.88 -5.37 7.29
N LEU A 205 8.09 -5.92 7.31
CA LEU A 205 8.99 -5.84 8.45
C LEU A 205 9.57 -4.43 8.63
N LEU A 206 9.93 -3.76 7.52
CA LEU A 206 10.36 -2.36 7.55
C LEU A 206 9.26 -1.45 8.09
N SER A 207 8.05 -1.54 7.55
CA SER A 207 6.89 -0.75 8.03
C SER A 207 6.55 -1.06 9.49
N SER A 208 6.73 -2.31 9.93
CA SER A 208 6.56 -2.72 11.32
C SER A 208 7.59 -2.07 12.25
N THR A 209 8.86 -2.04 11.87
CA THR A 209 9.91 -1.35 12.66
C THR A 209 9.67 0.15 12.76
N VAL A 210 9.15 0.78 11.70
CA VAL A 210 8.77 2.21 11.74
C VAL A 210 7.59 2.44 12.68
N CYS A 211 6.57 1.57 12.64
CA CYS A 211 5.43 1.66 13.57
C CYS A 211 5.86 1.49 15.04
N THR A 212 6.78 0.57 15.35
CA THR A 212 7.25 0.38 16.73
C THR A 212 8.13 1.51 17.22
N VAL A 213 9.00 2.06 16.39
CA VAL A 213 9.77 3.26 16.75
C VAL A 213 8.83 4.45 16.95
N LEU A 214 7.81 4.61 16.10
CA LEU A 214 6.82 5.67 16.22
C LEU A 214 5.98 5.53 17.49
N SER A 215 5.55 4.32 17.84
CA SER A 215 4.80 4.09 19.08
C SER A 215 5.67 4.28 20.33
N MET A 216 6.94 3.85 20.28
CA MET A 216 7.89 4.07 21.37
C MET A 216 8.18 5.57 21.56
N PHE A 217 8.36 6.32 20.47
CA PHE A 217 8.51 7.77 20.51
C PHE A 217 7.25 8.46 21.01
N GLY A 218 6.06 7.99 20.60
CA GLY A 218 4.78 8.47 21.11
C GLY A 218 4.65 8.25 22.62
N ILE A 219 4.95 7.05 23.11
CA ILE A 219 4.91 6.75 24.55
C ILE A 219 5.91 7.61 25.33
N LEU A 220 7.13 7.81 24.81
CA LEU A 220 8.14 8.69 25.43
C LEU A 220 7.67 10.15 25.45
N LEU A 221 7.11 10.67 24.36
CA LEU A 221 6.49 12.00 24.30
C LEU A 221 5.37 12.15 25.32
N PHE A 222 4.45 11.19 25.40
CA PHE A 222 3.31 11.29 26.32
C PHE A 222 3.72 11.11 27.79
N LYS A 223 4.75 10.29 28.06
CA LYS A 223 5.27 10.04 29.41
C LYS A 223 6.18 11.17 29.91
N ASP A 224 7.17 11.59 29.13
CA ASP A 224 8.22 12.54 29.56
C ASP A 224 7.82 14.01 29.37
N LEU A 225 7.08 14.34 28.30
CA LEU A 225 6.70 15.74 28.03
C LEU A 225 5.45 16.20 28.78
N GLY A 226 4.79 15.32 29.56
CA GLY A 226 3.69 15.71 30.42
C GLY A 226 2.55 16.43 29.70
N PHE A 227 2.35 16.17 28.40
CA PHE A 227 1.36 16.88 27.59
C PHE A 227 -0.06 16.66 28.12
N ILE A 228 -0.30 15.51 28.75
CA ILE A 228 -1.55 15.19 29.44
C ILE A 228 -1.64 15.89 30.81
N ARG A 229 -0.53 16.09 31.52
CA ARG A 229 -0.47 17.01 32.69
C ARG A 229 -0.82 18.45 32.30
N ALA A 230 -0.35 18.94 31.15
CA ALA A 230 -0.65 20.29 30.67
C ALA A 230 -2.13 20.48 30.28
N LEU A 231 -2.74 19.49 29.62
CA LEU A 231 -4.17 19.51 29.25
C LEU A 231 -5.12 19.35 30.44
N THR A 232 -4.72 18.59 31.46
CA THR A 232 -5.53 18.38 32.67
C THR A 232 -5.37 19.49 33.72
N LEU A 233 -4.29 20.27 33.67
CA LEU A 233 -4.11 21.48 34.50
C LEU A 233 -4.92 22.68 33.98
N TRP A 234 -5.19 22.75 32.67
CA TRP A 234 -6.03 23.81 32.09
C TRP A 234 -7.54 23.63 32.34
N GLY A 235 -7.95 22.51 32.96
CA GLY A 235 -9.35 22.19 33.28
C GLY A 235 -9.71 22.26 34.76
N GLN A 236 -8.83 22.77 35.63
CA GLN A 236 -9.12 23.07 37.04
C GLN A 236 -9.15 24.57 37.28
#